data_AF-A0A268RND5-F1
#
_entry.id   AF-A0A268RND5-F1
#
_cell.length_a   1.000
_cell.length_b   1.000
_cell.length_c   1.000
_cell.angle_alpha   90.00
_cell.angle_beta   90.00
_cell.angle_gamma   90.00
#
_symmetry.space_group_name_H-M   'P 1'
#
loop_
_entity.id
_entity.type
_entity.pdbx_description
1 polymer ?
#
loop_
_entity_poly.entity_id
_entity_poly.type
_entity_poly.pdbx_seq_one_letter_code
_entity_poly.pdbx_strand_id
1 'polypeptide(L)'
;LLAEGLDAGKRKELKEQIAKVSGLSERTIRRYLAQFREDGFGGLKPQGRQSSRKSEAIPPHLLEQAILLRKEVPSRSVAQIIQILEWEGLAEPGQIKRSTLQEKLTEKGYSSRHMRLYSQTGVAARRFQKRHRNQLWQSDIKYGPYLPI
;
A
#
# COMPACT_ATOMS: atom_id res chain seq x y z
N LEU A 1 -31.52 20.91 19.70
CA LEU A 1 -30.75 22.11 19.28
C LEU A 1 -31.10 22.63 17.88
N LEU A 2 -31.71 21.81 17.01
CA LEU A 2 -32.11 22.19 15.65
C LEU A 2 -33.63 22.37 15.46
N ALA A 3 -34.44 22.13 16.50
CA ALA A 3 -35.87 22.36 16.45
C ALA A 3 -36.19 23.87 16.42
N GLU A 4 -37.13 24.27 15.57
CA GLU A 4 -37.64 25.64 15.46
C GLU A 4 -38.41 26.02 16.75
N GLY A 5 -38.28 27.28 17.19
CA GLY A 5 -38.95 27.78 18.41
C GLY A 5 -38.22 27.60 19.75
N LEU A 6 -36.98 27.10 19.75
CA LEU A 6 -36.18 26.95 20.97
C LEU A 6 -35.67 28.29 21.53
N ASP A 7 -36.10 28.65 22.74
CA ASP A 7 -35.61 29.81 23.52
C ASP A 7 -34.09 29.75 23.80
N ALA A 8 -33.46 30.92 23.92
CA ALA A 8 -32.02 31.06 24.12
C ALA A 8 -31.54 30.41 25.42
N GLY A 9 -32.33 30.49 26.50
CA GLY A 9 -32.03 29.84 27.79
C GLY A 9 -32.06 28.32 27.68
N LYS A 10 -33.13 27.77 27.10
CA LYS A 10 -33.27 26.31 26.87
C LYS A 10 -32.16 25.75 25.96
N ARG A 11 -31.71 26.52 24.96
CA ARG A 11 -30.57 26.11 24.11
C ARG A 11 -29.27 25.99 24.89
N LYS A 12 -29.06 26.84 25.90
CA LYS A 12 -27.85 26.82 26.74
C LYS A 12 -27.87 25.59 27.66
N GLU A 13 -28.97 25.38 28.35
CA GLU A 13 -29.15 24.22 29.26
C GLU A 13 -28.99 22.88 28.52
N LEU A 14 -29.60 22.75 27.34
CA LEU A 14 -29.46 21.55 26.51
C LEU A 14 -28.01 21.33 26.05
N LYS A 15 -27.25 22.39 25.75
CA LYS A 15 -25.83 22.26 25.38
C LYS A 15 -24.98 21.80 26.55
N GLU A 16 -25.22 22.34 27.75
CA GLU A 16 -24.52 21.95 28.97
C GLU A 16 -24.80 20.49 29.34
N GLN A 17 -26.07 20.05 29.23
CA GLN A 17 -26.42 18.63 29.39
C GLN A 17 -25.72 17.74 28.37
N ILE A 18 -25.74 18.09 27.08
CA ILE A 18 -25.09 17.30 26.03
C ILE A 18 -23.58 17.25 26.26
N ALA A 19 -22.94 18.35 26.66
CA ALA A 19 -21.52 18.38 27.01
C ALA A 19 -21.20 17.43 28.17
N LYS A 20 -22.04 17.43 29.22
CA LYS A 20 -21.87 16.56 30.40
C LYS A 20 -22.05 15.08 30.07
N VAL A 21 -23.02 14.73 29.23
CA VAL A 21 -23.31 13.33 28.85
C VAL A 21 -22.29 12.79 27.85
N SER A 22 -21.89 13.59 26.87
CA SER A 22 -20.97 13.16 25.80
C SER A 22 -19.48 13.27 26.18
N GLY A 23 -19.15 13.95 27.28
CA GLY A 23 -17.76 14.26 27.67
C GLY A 23 -17.06 15.23 26.72
N LEU A 24 -17.79 15.87 25.80
CA LEU A 24 -17.26 16.83 24.84
C LEU A 24 -17.34 18.26 25.38
N SER A 25 -16.34 19.08 25.04
CA SER A 25 -16.39 20.51 25.38
C SER A 25 -17.53 21.22 24.64
N GLU A 26 -18.10 22.26 25.27
CA GLU A 26 -19.13 23.08 24.63
C GLU A 26 -18.63 23.70 23.31
N ARG A 27 -17.34 24.04 23.24
CA ARG A 27 -16.67 24.53 22.02
C ARG A 27 -16.74 23.53 20.88
N THR A 28 -16.53 22.24 21.16
CA THR A 28 -16.62 21.16 20.16
C THR A 28 -18.04 21.03 19.64
N ILE A 29 -19.05 21.09 20.52
CA ILE A 29 -20.46 20.99 20.14
C ILE A 29 -20.88 22.19 19.28
N ARG A 30 -20.45 23.41 19.63
CA ARG A 30 -20.68 24.61 18.81
C ARG A 30 -20.06 24.47 17.42
N ARG A 31 -18.81 23.99 17.33
CA ARG A 31 -18.12 23.75 16.05
C ARG A 31 -18.87 22.76 15.18
N TYR A 32 -19.31 21.63 15.74
CA TYR A 32 -20.07 20.61 14.99
C TYR A 32 -21.43 21.14 14.53
N LEU A 33 -22.12 21.94 15.35
CA LEU A 33 -23.39 22.56 14.94
C LEU A 33 -23.20 23.57 13.80
N ALA A 34 -22.10 24.33 13.81
CA ALA A 34 -21.78 25.25 12.71
C ALA A 34 -21.51 24.47 11.41
N GLN A 35 -20.63 23.47 11.46
CA GLN A 35 -20.32 22.60 10.32
C GLN A 35 -21.56 21.88 9.79
N PHE A 36 -22.46 21.43 10.67
CA PHE A 36 -23.69 20.78 10.26
C PHE A 36 -24.69 21.74 9.61
N ARG A 37 -24.71 23.02 10.01
CA ARG A 37 -25.59 24.03 9.39
C ARG A 37 -25.10 24.46 8.02
N GLU A 38 -23.78 24.53 7.83
CA GLU A 38 -23.17 24.95 6.56
C GLU A 38 -23.15 23.80 5.54
N ASP A 39 -22.63 22.63 5.93
CA ASP A 39 -22.33 21.52 5.01
C ASP A 39 -23.18 20.25 5.29
N GLY A 40 -24.19 20.34 6.15
CA GLY A 40 -25.02 19.20 6.54
C GLY A 40 -24.20 18.07 7.20
N PHE A 41 -24.58 16.82 6.92
CA PHE A 41 -23.82 15.66 7.39
C PHE A 41 -22.39 15.61 6.82
N GLY A 42 -22.15 16.21 5.66
CA GLY A 42 -20.84 16.27 5.01
C GLY A 42 -19.79 16.98 5.87
N GLY A 43 -20.17 18.09 6.53
CA GLY A 43 -19.27 18.87 7.39
C GLY A 43 -18.87 18.19 8.71
N LEU A 44 -19.62 17.17 9.13
CA LEU A 44 -19.30 16.35 10.30
C LEU A 44 -18.37 15.18 9.97
N LYS A 45 -18.16 14.87 8.68
CA LYS A 45 -17.23 13.81 8.31
C LYS A 45 -15.81 14.26 8.68
N PRO A 46 -14.97 13.35 9.19
CA PRO A 46 -13.56 13.66 9.39
C PRO A 46 -12.99 14.11 8.05
N GLN A 47 -12.54 15.36 7.97
CA GLN A 47 -11.83 15.83 6.80
C GLN A 47 -10.59 14.95 6.66
N GLY A 48 -10.54 14.20 5.56
CA GLY A 48 -9.37 13.40 5.23
C GLY A 48 -8.14 14.28 5.34
N ARG A 49 -7.03 13.72 5.85
CA ARG A 49 -5.76 14.43 5.96
C ARG A 49 -5.52 15.11 4.61
N GLN A 50 -5.55 16.45 4.58
CA GLN A 50 -5.18 17.21 3.40
C GLN A 50 -3.77 16.74 3.09
N SER A 51 -3.66 15.85 2.10
CA SER A 51 -2.38 15.43 1.56
C SER A 51 -1.87 16.69 0.89
N SER A 52 -1.24 17.57 1.66
CA SER A 52 -0.40 18.63 1.15
C SER A 52 0.56 17.90 0.23
N ARG A 53 0.28 18.03 -1.07
CA ARG A 53 0.99 17.46 -2.21
C ARG A 53 2.31 16.88 -1.75
N LYS A 54 2.34 15.57 -1.45
CA LYS A 54 3.61 14.91 -1.17
C LYS A 54 4.41 15.14 -2.45
N SER A 55 5.40 16.03 -2.37
CA SER A 55 6.49 16.11 -3.33
C SER A 55 6.81 14.67 -3.71
N GLU A 56 6.64 14.33 -4.99
CA GLU A 56 6.78 12.95 -5.43
C GLU A 56 8.08 12.41 -4.84
N ALA A 57 7.97 11.42 -3.94
CA ALA A 57 9.10 10.98 -3.12
C ALA A 57 10.26 10.45 -3.98
N ILE A 58 9.97 10.20 -5.26
CA ILE A 58 10.92 9.85 -6.31
C ILE A 58 10.53 10.70 -7.53
N PRO A 59 11.47 11.45 -8.11
CA PRO A 59 11.28 12.12 -9.39
C PRO A 59 10.74 11.16 -10.47
N PRO A 60 9.82 11.61 -11.35
CA PRO A 60 9.14 10.73 -12.30
C PRO A 60 10.12 10.07 -13.28
N HIS A 61 11.17 10.80 -13.70
CA HIS A 61 12.20 10.26 -14.59
C HIS A 61 12.97 9.06 -13.97
N LEU A 62 13.27 9.10 -12.66
CA LEU A 62 13.95 7.98 -11.99
C LEU A 62 13.05 6.77 -11.87
N LEU A 63 11.75 7.00 -11.65
CA LEU A 63 10.78 5.92 -11.60
C LEU A 63 10.60 5.26 -12.97
N GLU A 64 10.63 6.02 -14.06
CA GLU A 64 10.60 5.48 -15.42
C GLU A 64 11.83 4.63 -15.72
N GLN A 65 13.02 5.12 -15.38
CA GLN A 65 14.27 4.36 -15.54
C GLN A 65 14.24 3.07 -14.70
N ALA A 66 13.77 3.14 -13.45
CA ALA A 66 13.62 1.96 -12.60
C ALA A 66 12.68 0.91 -13.21
N ILE A 67 11.63 1.34 -13.92
CA ILE A 67 10.70 0.44 -14.62
C ILE A 67 11.38 -0.19 -15.84
N LEU A 68 12.16 0.57 -16.61
CA LEU A 68 12.93 0.02 -17.73
C LEU A 68 13.89 -1.06 -17.26
N LEU A 69 14.69 -0.76 -16.24
CA LEU A 69 15.60 -1.73 -15.60
C LEU A 69 14.85 -2.97 -15.07
N ARG A 70 13.62 -2.79 -14.55
CA ARG A 70 12.79 -3.92 -14.09
C ARG A 70 12.27 -4.78 -15.25
N LYS A 71 11.90 -4.18 -16.38
CA LYS A 71 11.38 -4.88 -17.56
C LYS A 71 12.46 -5.70 -18.27
N GLU A 72 13.65 -5.14 -18.41
CA GLU A 72 14.80 -5.83 -19.01
C GLU A 72 15.11 -7.15 -18.30
N VAL A 73 15.15 -7.11 -16.95
CA VAL A 73 15.40 -8.31 -16.14
C VAL A 73 14.40 -8.35 -14.98
N PRO A 74 13.29 -9.08 -15.13
CA PRO A 74 12.20 -9.14 -14.14
C PRO A 74 12.64 -9.64 -12.74
N SER A 75 13.73 -10.43 -12.68
CA SER A 75 14.31 -10.98 -11.46
C SER A 75 15.18 -10.00 -10.66
N ARG A 76 15.58 -8.85 -11.22
CA ARG A 76 16.42 -7.85 -10.51
C ARG A 76 15.78 -7.45 -9.18
N SER A 77 16.54 -7.33 -8.11
CA SER A 77 15.99 -6.85 -6.83
C SER A 77 15.80 -5.34 -6.84
N VAL A 78 14.95 -4.80 -5.95
CA VAL A 78 14.79 -3.33 -5.82
C VAL A 78 16.11 -2.67 -5.39
N ALA A 79 16.90 -3.35 -4.56
CA ALA A 79 18.21 -2.86 -4.14
C ALA A 79 19.20 -2.78 -5.31
N GLN A 80 19.19 -3.79 -6.20
CA GLN A 80 20.01 -3.77 -7.41
C GLN A 80 19.60 -2.65 -8.37
N ILE A 81 18.29 -2.38 -8.51
CA ILE A 81 17.83 -1.26 -9.33
C ILE A 81 18.34 0.07 -8.77
N ILE A 82 18.27 0.27 -7.45
CA ILE A 82 18.82 1.48 -6.81
C ILE A 82 20.32 1.59 -7.07
N GLN A 83 21.05 0.50 -6.89
CA GLN A 83 22.50 0.47 -7.12
C GLN A 83 22.87 0.81 -8.57
N ILE A 84 22.10 0.33 -9.56
CA ILE A 84 22.32 0.68 -10.96
C ILE A 84 22.04 2.16 -11.20
N LEU A 85 20.93 2.70 -10.67
CA LEU A 85 20.60 4.12 -10.80
C LEU A 85 21.66 5.03 -10.16
N GLU A 86 22.24 4.61 -9.03
CA GLU A 86 23.34 5.30 -8.36
C GLU A 86 24.64 5.20 -9.18
N TRP A 87 24.95 4.03 -9.75
CA TRP A 87 26.13 3.84 -10.60
C TRP A 87 26.05 4.58 -11.93
N GLU A 88 24.86 4.72 -12.51
CA GLU A 88 24.61 5.51 -13.73
C GLU A 88 24.63 7.02 -13.46
N GLY A 89 24.76 7.46 -12.20
CA GLY A 89 24.74 8.86 -11.82
C GLY A 89 23.37 9.54 -11.96
N LEU A 90 22.30 8.74 -12.09
CA LEU A 90 20.92 9.24 -12.20
C LEU A 90 20.34 9.56 -10.81
N ALA A 91 20.78 8.85 -9.78
CA ALA A 91 20.40 9.11 -8.39
C ALA A 91 21.63 9.28 -7.51
N GLU A 92 21.56 10.20 -6.55
CA GLU A 92 22.57 10.34 -5.50
C GLU A 92 22.48 9.17 -4.51
N PRO A 93 23.62 8.71 -3.94
CA PRO A 93 23.63 7.65 -2.94
C PRO A 93 22.67 7.93 -1.78
N GLY A 94 21.69 7.05 -1.57
CA GLY A 94 20.71 7.19 -0.50
C GLY A 94 19.57 8.18 -0.77
N GLN A 95 19.50 8.80 -1.95
CA GLN A 95 18.38 9.62 -2.39
C GLN A 95 17.08 8.80 -2.49
N ILE A 96 17.19 7.55 -2.97
CA ILE A 96 16.04 6.65 -3.14
C ILE A 96 16.07 5.58 -2.05
N LYS A 97 15.06 5.60 -1.17
CA LYS A 97 14.87 4.50 -0.21
C LYS A 97 14.26 3.28 -0.88
N ARG A 98 14.77 2.09 -0.55
CA ARG A 98 14.25 0.80 -1.02
C ARG A 98 12.74 0.66 -0.88
N SER A 99 12.20 0.99 0.30
CA SER A 99 10.76 0.86 0.59
C SER A 99 9.92 1.77 -0.32
N THR A 100 10.38 3.00 -0.55
CA THR A 100 9.70 3.98 -1.40
C THR A 100 9.68 3.54 -2.86
N LEU A 101 10.81 3.05 -3.40
CA LEU A 101 10.85 2.55 -4.77
C LEU A 101 10.01 1.28 -4.93
N GLN A 102 10.04 0.39 -3.95
CA GLN A 102 9.20 -0.82 -3.95
C GLN A 102 7.70 -0.47 -3.96
N GLU A 103 7.27 0.49 -3.14
CA GLU A 103 5.89 0.97 -3.09
C GLU A 103 5.47 1.52 -4.46
N LYS A 104 6.28 2.41 -5.04
CA LYS A 104 6.01 3.04 -6.34
C LYS A 104 6.00 2.06 -7.51
N LEU A 105 6.92 1.10 -7.52
CA LEU A 105 6.90 0.02 -8.51
C LEU A 105 5.65 -0.85 -8.35
N THR A 106 5.20 -1.11 -7.11
CA THR A 106 4.00 -1.91 -6.86
C THR A 106 2.73 -1.17 -7.31
N GLU A 107 2.62 0.13 -7.01
CA GLU A 107 1.54 1.02 -7.45
C GLU A 107 1.41 1.03 -8.97
N LYS A 108 2.53 1.06 -9.70
CA LYS A 108 2.58 1.02 -11.17
C LYS A 108 2.47 -0.39 -11.78
N GLY A 109 2.27 -1.43 -10.98
CA GLY A 109 2.10 -2.79 -11.51
C GLY A 109 3.42 -3.55 -11.80
N TYR A 110 4.57 -3.04 -11.37
CA TYR A 110 5.89 -3.66 -11.59
C TYR A 110 6.49 -4.37 -10.37
N SER A 111 5.63 -4.85 -9.47
CA SER A 111 6.09 -5.64 -8.32
C SER A 111 6.75 -6.95 -8.76
N SER A 112 7.62 -7.52 -7.93
CA SER A 112 8.22 -8.84 -8.19
C SER A 112 7.16 -9.94 -8.34
N ARG A 113 5.98 -9.78 -7.72
CA ARG A 113 4.84 -10.69 -7.93
C ARG A 113 4.26 -10.53 -9.34
N HIS A 114 4.05 -9.29 -9.79
CA HIS A 114 3.53 -9.02 -11.14
C HIS A 114 4.50 -9.50 -12.22
N MET A 115 5.79 -9.24 -12.04
CA MET A 115 6.84 -9.74 -12.95
C MET A 115 6.81 -11.26 -13.08
N ARG A 116 6.64 -12.00 -11.97
CA ARG A 116 6.51 -13.45 -12.00
C ARG A 116 5.27 -13.92 -12.75
N LEU A 117 4.14 -13.22 -12.60
CA LEU A 117 2.92 -13.52 -13.33
C LEU A 117 3.12 -13.30 -14.84
N TYR A 118 3.76 -12.20 -15.23
CA TYR A 118 4.03 -11.92 -16.65
C TYR A 118 5.06 -12.88 -17.27
N SER A 119 6.04 -13.35 -16.51
CA SER A 119 7.03 -14.32 -16.98
C SER A 119 6.52 -15.77 -17.01
N GLN A 120 5.39 -16.07 -16.38
CA GLN A 120 4.80 -17.41 -16.38
C GLN A 120 4.00 -17.64 -17.68
N THR A 121 4.70 -17.94 -18.76
CA THR A 121 4.10 -18.29 -20.06
C THR A 121 3.77 -19.79 -20.21
N GLY A 122 3.89 -20.60 -19.16
CA GLY A 122 3.81 -22.07 -19.26
C GLY A 122 2.80 -22.69 -18.31
N VAL A 123 1.89 -23.49 -18.88
CA VAL A 123 0.89 -24.38 -18.24
C VAL A 123 1.33 -24.86 -16.87
N ALA A 124 0.42 -24.74 -15.88
CA ALA A 124 0.56 -25.18 -14.50
C ALA A 124 0.72 -26.71 -14.32
N ALA A 125 1.40 -27.41 -15.21
CA ALA A 125 1.91 -28.74 -14.96
C ALA A 125 3.17 -28.58 -14.10
N ARG A 126 3.02 -28.78 -12.79
CA ARG A 126 4.18 -28.94 -11.89
C ARG A 126 5.11 -30.01 -12.49
N ARG A 127 6.43 -29.88 -12.31
CA ARG A 127 7.50 -30.69 -12.92
C ARG A 127 7.29 -32.23 -12.91
N PHE A 128 6.40 -32.74 -12.06
CA PHE A 128 6.08 -34.18 -11.91
C PHE A 128 4.64 -34.56 -12.31
N GLN A 129 3.84 -33.63 -12.82
CA GLN A 129 2.46 -33.88 -13.19
C GLN A 129 2.37 -34.07 -14.70
N LYS A 130 2.18 -35.33 -15.12
CA LYS A 130 1.95 -35.69 -16.53
C LYS A 130 0.45 -35.82 -16.80
N ARG A 131 0.07 -35.59 -18.05
CA ARG A 131 -1.33 -35.53 -18.48
C ARG A 131 -2.02 -36.89 -18.41
N HIS A 132 -1.28 -37.98 -18.58
CA HIS A 132 -1.80 -39.34 -18.59
C HIS A 132 -1.05 -40.26 -17.62
N ARG A 133 -1.71 -41.34 -17.18
CA ARG A 133 -1.10 -42.40 -16.35
C ARG A 133 0.09 -43.00 -17.10
N ASN A 134 1.12 -43.44 -16.36
CA ASN A 134 2.33 -44.08 -16.88
C ASN A 134 3.24 -43.22 -17.78
N GLN A 135 3.04 -41.90 -17.88
CA GLN A 135 3.92 -41.01 -18.65
C GLN A 135 5.21 -40.60 -17.93
N LEU A 136 5.32 -40.85 -16.62
CA LEU A 136 6.53 -40.64 -15.85
C LEU A 136 6.65 -41.76 -14.84
N TRP A 137 7.76 -42.48 -14.90
CA TRP A 137 8.16 -43.47 -13.91
C TRP A 137 9.42 -42.95 -13.25
N GLN A 138 9.39 -42.85 -11.93
CA GLN A 138 10.54 -42.43 -11.14
C GLN A 138 10.85 -43.56 -10.16
N SER A 139 12.03 -44.15 -10.33
CA SER A 139 12.61 -45.07 -9.36
C SER A 139 13.67 -44.33 -8.56
N ASP A 140 13.70 -44.56 -7.25
CA ASP A 140 14.77 -44.12 -6.37
C ASP A 140 15.58 -45.34 -5.96
N ILE A 141 16.90 -45.22 -5.95
CA ILE A 141 17.82 -46.27 -5.51
C ILE A 141 18.67 -45.67 -4.40
N LYS A 142 18.62 -46.28 -3.21
CA LYS A 142 19.45 -45.87 -2.08
C LYS A 142 20.58 -46.87 -1.89
N TYR A 143 21.81 -46.39 -1.80
CA TYR A 143 22.95 -47.18 -1.32
C TYR A 143 23.07 -46.96 0.18
N GLY A 144 23.02 -48.06 0.95
CA GLY A 144 23.30 -48.02 2.38
C GLY A 144 24.76 -47.68 2.65
N PRO A 145 25.10 -47.08 3.80
CA PRO A 145 26.49 -46.81 4.15
C PRO A 145 27.28 -48.13 4.25
N TYR A 146 28.49 -48.13 3.69
CA TYR A 146 29.42 -49.25 3.81
C TYR A 146 29.94 -49.33 5.25
N LEU A 147 29.75 -50.49 5.89
CA LEU A 147 30.30 -50.77 7.21
C LEU A 147 31.56 -51.65 7.03
N PRO A 148 32.77 -51.08 7.17
CA PRO A 148 33.97 -51.90 7.25
C PRO A 148 33.98 -52.67 8.58
N ILE A 149 34.19 -53.99 8.49
CA ILE A 149 34.46 -54.86 9.64
C ILE A 149 35.96 -54.79 9.94
#